data_AF-A0AA43UKR7-F1
#
_entry.id   AF-A0AA43UKR7-F1
#
_cell.length_a   1.000
_cell.length_b   1.000
_cell.length_c   1.000
_cell.angle_alpha   90.00
_cell.angle_beta   90.00
_cell.angle_gamma   90.00
#
_symmetry.space_group_name_H-M   'P 1'
#
loop_
_entity.id
_entity.type
_entity.pdbx_description
1 polymer ?
#
loop_
_entity_poly.entity_id
_entity_poly.type
_entity_poly.pdbx_seq_one_letter_code
_entity_poly.pdbx_strand_id
1 'polypeptide(L)'
;MKCIGSEKAVSKEEIEHIESLIGGSKIRCEDGYYVVRPASNEELGKVIASAVAHGASVAPYARKGCHTAGALLVDMSDMASIIELDKEHMTVKAQAGCKMGAIAKAVEDEGFTLGVMPAGEDPTVEDWIYTEEAGIGSYKYGTVKDSVYNVVAVDSNGGLLVTGFDDIGYYMSGYNLIQTLCASSGRLAIVTEVTFKISPEGVVKAAAYELPDTAKMQEAFLKIAHEASLKPLQISFNGNLAVFGFQGEEEFVDLDISMMDELMAGIGAAKADQATADEKLFTINTGACVNPDAVTVYVPLKNMDACIAAVKEVADFKVAGNMPDRSTVAIKLTGDVGDEKYAEAAEKAEEYGGRATNRCPSRYRDEPTKKFMRRIEQGFMGARPEEPKVSRQVDDVIIAKLKAIVGDVNVSTSGVDKVLYSHDMAPLPKEAGLAFKNLPDVIVRPTTTEQISKVVALAYEYGIPVTPRGSASWGLGGCMPTAGGILLDMSSKMKKVVEINEEELYVKVQAGCTWKNVLEACMKKGYIVGSMPSSFPSGTIGAWYSTNGMGIGSYKYGSARENVLNAEVIV
;
A
#
# COMPACT_ATOMS: atom_id res chain seq x y z
N MET A 1 -30.73 -22.51 -9.40
CA MET A 1 -29.55 -23.40 -9.63
C MET A 1 -29.01 -23.81 -8.27
N LYS A 2 -28.46 -25.03 -8.09
CA LYS A 2 -27.66 -25.37 -6.89
C LYS A 2 -26.21 -25.42 -7.30
N CYS A 3 -25.38 -24.50 -6.81
CA CYS A 3 -23.94 -24.68 -6.79
C CYS A 3 -23.62 -25.69 -5.68
N ILE A 4 -23.14 -26.88 -6.03
CA ILE A 4 -22.78 -27.93 -5.07
C ILE A 4 -21.25 -27.99 -5.07
N GLY A 5 -20.58 -27.44 -4.03
CA GLY A 5 -19.12 -27.43 -4.04
C GLY A 5 -18.35 -26.82 -2.85
N SER A 6 -18.96 -26.08 -1.92
CA SER A 6 -18.22 -25.55 -0.75
C SER A 6 -18.97 -25.79 0.56
N GLU A 7 -18.24 -26.07 1.64
CA GLU A 7 -18.76 -26.18 3.02
C GLU A 7 -19.32 -24.84 3.56
N LYS A 8 -19.41 -23.79 2.73
CA LYS A 8 -19.94 -22.45 3.03
C LYS A 8 -20.85 -21.95 1.90
N ALA A 9 -21.89 -22.71 1.56
CA ALA A 9 -22.79 -22.35 0.48
C ALA A 9 -23.77 -21.23 0.88
N VAL A 10 -23.83 -20.16 0.07
CA VAL A 10 -24.90 -19.14 0.10
C VAL A 10 -26.25 -19.84 0.00
N SER A 11 -27.21 -19.48 0.86
CA SER A 11 -28.51 -20.15 0.87
C SER A 11 -29.32 -19.85 -0.39
N LYS A 12 -30.24 -20.74 -0.78
CA LYS A 12 -31.11 -20.52 -1.94
C LYS A 12 -32.01 -19.29 -1.73
N GLU A 13 -32.50 -19.10 -0.51
CA GLU A 13 -33.34 -17.97 -0.09
C GLU A 13 -32.58 -16.64 -0.22
N GLU A 14 -31.30 -16.64 0.16
CA GLU A 14 -30.43 -15.48 0.02
C GLU A 14 -30.15 -15.15 -1.45
N ILE A 15 -29.91 -16.14 -2.30
CA ILE A 15 -29.77 -15.91 -3.74
C ILE A 15 -31.07 -15.36 -4.33
N GLU A 16 -32.23 -15.91 -3.99
CA GLU A 16 -33.54 -15.39 -4.43
C GLU A 16 -33.76 -13.94 -3.96
N HIS A 17 -33.31 -13.60 -2.74
CA HIS A 17 -33.32 -12.23 -2.26
C HIS A 17 -32.40 -11.33 -3.08
N ILE A 18 -31.15 -11.74 -3.35
CA ILE A 18 -30.22 -10.98 -4.19
C ILE A 18 -30.75 -10.83 -5.63
N GLU A 19 -31.36 -11.88 -6.20
CA GLU A 19 -32.05 -11.82 -7.50
C GLU A 19 -33.14 -10.75 -7.52
N SER A 20 -33.87 -10.58 -6.42
CA SER A 20 -34.88 -9.52 -6.29
C SER A 20 -34.29 -8.11 -6.21
N LEU A 21 -33.04 -7.97 -5.75
CA LEU A 21 -32.36 -6.68 -5.57
C LEU A 21 -31.70 -6.18 -6.86
N ILE A 22 -31.07 -7.06 -7.64
CA ILE A 22 -30.26 -6.68 -8.82
C ILE A 22 -30.74 -7.31 -10.13
N GLY A 23 -31.72 -8.21 -10.07
CA GLY A 23 -32.23 -8.97 -11.22
C GLY A 23 -31.46 -10.26 -11.46
N GLY A 24 -32.19 -11.37 -11.64
CA GLY A 24 -31.59 -12.71 -11.74
C GLY A 24 -30.68 -12.94 -12.94
N SER A 25 -30.77 -12.14 -14.01
CA SER A 25 -29.84 -12.21 -15.16
C SER A 25 -28.42 -11.78 -14.81
N LYS A 26 -28.21 -11.11 -13.67
CA LYS A 26 -26.91 -10.66 -13.17
C LYS A 26 -26.25 -11.67 -12.23
N ILE A 27 -26.85 -12.85 -12.05
CA ILE A 27 -26.34 -13.90 -11.17
C ILE A 27 -26.11 -15.17 -11.99
N ARG A 28 -24.94 -15.79 -11.80
CA ARG A 28 -24.60 -17.07 -12.40
C ARG A 28 -23.95 -18.00 -11.37
N CYS A 29 -23.96 -19.29 -11.67
CA CYS A 29 -23.19 -20.28 -10.93
C CYS A 29 -21.98 -20.68 -11.77
N GLU A 30 -20.79 -20.62 -11.20
CA GLU A 30 -19.52 -20.93 -11.87
C GLU A 30 -18.60 -21.67 -10.88
N ASP A 31 -18.14 -22.87 -11.26
CA ASP A 31 -17.22 -23.70 -10.46
C ASP A 31 -17.63 -23.90 -8.98
N GLY A 32 -18.94 -23.96 -8.71
CA GLY A 32 -19.48 -24.14 -7.37
C GLY A 32 -19.64 -22.86 -6.55
N TYR A 33 -19.39 -21.69 -7.15
CA TYR A 33 -19.61 -20.36 -6.56
C TYR A 33 -20.76 -19.64 -7.24
N TYR A 34 -21.49 -18.82 -6.47
CA TYR A 34 -22.37 -17.83 -7.05
C TYR A 34 -21.56 -16.59 -7.42
N VAL A 35 -21.71 -16.12 -8.64
CA VAL A 35 -21.08 -14.91 -9.16
C VAL A 35 -22.18 -13.90 -9.47
N VAL A 36 -22.05 -12.69 -8.90
CA VAL A 36 -22.96 -11.56 -9.12
C VAL A 36 -22.25 -10.47 -9.89
N ARG A 37 -22.98 -9.79 -10.77
CA ARG A 37 -22.44 -8.77 -11.66
C ARG A 37 -23.17 -7.44 -11.47
N PRO A 38 -22.83 -6.64 -10.44
CA PRO A 38 -23.48 -5.35 -10.20
C PRO A 38 -23.15 -4.37 -11.32
N ALA A 39 -24.06 -3.43 -11.59
CA ALA A 39 -23.87 -2.36 -12.58
C ALA A 39 -23.68 -0.98 -11.95
N SER A 40 -23.75 -0.87 -10.62
CA SER A 40 -23.55 0.38 -9.89
C SER A 40 -23.14 0.15 -8.43
N ASN A 41 -22.62 1.19 -7.79
CA ASN A 41 -22.31 1.19 -6.36
C ASN A 41 -23.53 0.86 -5.49
N GLU A 42 -24.73 1.33 -5.88
CA GLU A 42 -25.97 1.07 -5.16
C GLU A 42 -26.35 -0.41 -5.22
N GLU A 43 -26.24 -1.04 -6.40
CA GLU A 43 -26.51 -2.47 -6.55
C GLU A 43 -25.50 -3.30 -5.74
N LEU A 44 -24.21 -2.98 -5.82
CA LEU A 44 -23.18 -3.66 -5.04
C LEU A 44 -23.40 -3.51 -3.53
N GLY A 45 -23.78 -2.31 -3.08
CA GLY A 45 -24.13 -2.06 -1.68
C GLY A 45 -25.27 -2.96 -1.18
N LYS A 46 -26.35 -3.07 -1.96
CA LYS A 46 -27.49 -3.96 -1.65
C LYS A 46 -27.07 -5.42 -1.58
N VAL A 47 -26.23 -5.88 -2.52
CA VAL A 47 -25.69 -7.25 -2.55
C VAL A 47 -24.89 -7.53 -1.28
N ILE A 48 -23.91 -6.68 -0.95
CA ILE A 48 -23.03 -6.88 0.20
C ILE A 48 -23.82 -6.85 1.51
N ALA A 49 -24.70 -5.87 1.67
CA ALA A 49 -25.54 -5.76 2.86
C ALA A 49 -26.43 -7.00 3.06
N SER A 50 -27.02 -7.52 1.97
CA SER A 50 -27.80 -8.76 2.00
C SER A 50 -26.93 -9.96 2.39
N ALA A 51 -25.77 -10.13 1.77
CA ALA A 51 -24.89 -11.26 2.03
C ALA A 51 -24.40 -11.30 3.47
N VAL A 52 -23.92 -10.16 3.98
CA VAL A 52 -23.43 -10.02 5.35
C VAL A 52 -24.56 -10.22 6.38
N ALA A 53 -25.80 -9.79 6.08
CA ALA A 53 -26.95 -10.05 6.95
C ALA A 53 -27.29 -11.54 7.10
N HIS A 54 -26.97 -12.36 6.10
CA HIS A 54 -27.19 -13.81 6.09
C HIS A 54 -25.93 -14.61 6.47
N GLY A 55 -24.84 -13.94 6.85
CA GLY A 55 -23.60 -14.58 7.25
C GLY A 55 -22.77 -15.15 6.09
N ALA A 56 -23.07 -14.77 4.84
CA ALA A 56 -22.28 -15.13 3.68
C ALA A 56 -21.06 -14.20 3.52
N SER A 57 -19.92 -14.77 3.16
CA SER A 57 -18.73 -13.99 2.80
C SER A 57 -18.78 -13.57 1.34
N VAL A 58 -18.40 -12.32 1.08
CA VAL A 58 -18.30 -11.74 -0.26
C VAL A 58 -16.82 -11.57 -0.63
N ALA A 59 -16.47 -11.85 -1.88
CA ALA A 59 -15.11 -11.66 -2.39
C ALA A 59 -15.12 -11.12 -3.83
N PRO A 60 -14.08 -10.37 -4.26
CA PRO A 60 -13.89 -10.05 -5.67
C PRO A 60 -13.73 -11.30 -6.54
N TYR A 61 -14.28 -11.28 -7.74
CA TYR A 61 -14.14 -12.33 -8.73
C TYR A 61 -12.79 -12.21 -9.46
N ALA A 62 -11.75 -12.84 -8.91
CA ALA A 62 -10.45 -12.97 -9.57
C ALA A 62 -10.49 -13.88 -10.83
N ARG A 63 -10.40 -13.29 -12.02
CA ARG A 63 -10.46 -14.03 -13.31
C ARG A 63 -9.33 -15.04 -13.54
N LYS A 64 -8.24 -14.98 -12.76
CA LYS A 64 -7.08 -15.89 -12.83
C LYS A 64 -7.11 -17.04 -11.80
N GLY A 65 -8.28 -17.40 -11.27
CA GLY A 65 -8.49 -18.68 -10.59
C GLY A 65 -8.01 -18.80 -9.14
N CYS A 66 -7.66 -17.69 -8.49
CA CYS A 66 -7.39 -17.64 -7.05
C CYS A 66 -8.34 -16.67 -6.34
N HIS A 67 -9.64 -16.97 -6.36
CA HIS A 67 -10.59 -16.26 -5.51
C HIS A 67 -10.16 -16.38 -4.04
N THR A 68 -10.25 -15.29 -3.28
CA THR A 68 -10.23 -15.38 -1.82
C THR A 68 -11.48 -16.18 -1.42
N ALA A 69 -11.43 -16.95 -0.33
CA ALA A 69 -12.50 -17.87 0.07
C ALA A 69 -13.83 -17.16 0.41
N GLY A 70 -14.60 -16.77 -0.62
CA GLY A 70 -15.91 -16.13 -0.57
C GLY A 70 -17.02 -17.13 -0.92
N ALA A 71 -18.16 -17.02 -0.24
CA ALA A 71 -19.37 -17.75 -0.60
C ALA A 71 -20.04 -17.14 -1.85
N LEU A 72 -19.92 -15.83 -2.02
CA LEU A 72 -20.42 -15.03 -3.16
C LEU A 72 -19.28 -14.23 -3.81
N LEU A 73 -19.13 -14.31 -5.14
CA LEU A 73 -18.10 -13.63 -5.90
C LEU A 73 -18.68 -12.43 -6.67
N VAL A 74 -17.98 -11.29 -6.67
CA VAL A 74 -18.41 -10.05 -7.34
C VAL A 74 -17.60 -9.83 -8.62
N ASP A 75 -18.26 -9.87 -9.76
CA ASP A 75 -17.69 -9.61 -11.08
C ASP A 75 -17.99 -8.17 -11.51
N MET A 76 -16.95 -7.34 -11.62
CA MET A 76 -17.10 -5.93 -11.95
C MET A 76 -17.22 -5.65 -13.46
N SER A 77 -17.44 -6.66 -14.31
CA SER A 77 -17.51 -6.48 -15.77
C SER A 77 -18.61 -5.53 -16.26
N ASP A 78 -19.73 -5.37 -15.54
CA ASP A 78 -20.77 -4.37 -15.87
C ASP A 78 -20.43 -2.96 -15.33
N MET A 79 -19.32 -2.81 -14.61
CA MET A 79 -18.76 -1.54 -14.14
C MET A 79 -17.37 -1.36 -14.75
N ALA A 80 -17.31 -1.18 -16.07
CA ALA A 80 -16.07 -1.13 -16.86
C ALA A 80 -15.93 0.12 -17.74
N SER A 81 -16.49 1.26 -17.30
CA SER A 81 -16.41 2.54 -18.01
C SER A 81 -15.27 3.44 -17.53
N ILE A 82 -14.57 4.09 -18.46
CA ILE A 82 -13.76 5.28 -18.15
C ILE A 82 -14.76 6.41 -17.89
N ILE A 83 -14.76 6.93 -16.68
CA ILE A 83 -15.73 7.93 -16.20
C ILE A 83 -15.32 9.32 -16.68
N GLU A 84 -14.04 9.65 -16.52
CA GLU A 84 -13.53 10.99 -16.78
C GLU A 84 -12.03 10.97 -17.11
N LEU A 85 -11.61 11.84 -18.02
CA LEU A 85 -10.22 12.17 -18.29
C LEU A 85 -10.06 13.68 -18.14
N ASP A 86 -9.41 14.10 -17.06
CA ASP A 86 -9.20 15.51 -16.72
C ASP A 86 -7.75 15.91 -17.01
N LYS A 87 -7.58 16.68 -18.09
CA LYS A 87 -6.27 17.17 -18.56
C LYS A 87 -5.77 18.40 -17.79
N GLU A 88 -6.65 19.09 -17.06
CA GLU A 88 -6.28 20.23 -16.23
C GLU A 88 -5.71 19.74 -14.89
N HIS A 89 -6.37 18.77 -14.27
CA HIS A 89 -5.94 18.15 -13.02
C HIS A 89 -4.99 16.96 -13.21
N MET A 90 -4.75 16.56 -14.46
CA MET A 90 -3.86 15.45 -14.83
C MET A 90 -4.31 14.13 -14.18
N THR A 91 -5.59 13.80 -14.34
CA THR A 91 -6.19 12.58 -13.78
C THR A 91 -7.04 11.80 -14.79
N VAL A 92 -7.21 10.51 -14.55
CA VAL A 92 -8.20 9.68 -15.24
C VAL A 92 -8.97 8.84 -14.22
N LYS A 93 -10.29 8.92 -14.25
CA LYS A 93 -11.19 8.15 -13.38
C LYS A 93 -11.81 7.01 -14.16
N ALA A 94 -11.71 5.79 -13.63
CA ALA A 94 -12.22 4.59 -14.26
C ALA A 94 -12.90 3.66 -13.26
N GLN A 95 -13.87 2.88 -13.74
CA GLN A 95 -14.51 1.86 -12.93
C GLN A 95 -13.61 0.62 -12.77
N ALA A 96 -13.82 -0.12 -11.68
CA ALA A 96 -13.06 -1.29 -11.26
C ALA A 96 -12.92 -2.39 -12.34
N GLY A 97 -13.94 -2.56 -13.18
CA GLY A 97 -13.93 -3.55 -14.26
C GLY A 97 -13.19 -3.13 -15.52
N CYS A 98 -12.75 -1.86 -15.64
CA CYS A 98 -11.99 -1.38 -16.79
C CYS A 98 -10.69 -2.15 -16.95
N LYS A 99 -10.31 -2.44 -18.20
CA LYS A 99 -8.98 -2.95 -18.54
C LYS A 99 -7.95 -1.85 -18.49
N MET A 100 -6.79 -2.11 -17.90
CA MET A 100 -5.71 -1.13 -17.80
C MET A 100 -5.22 -0.69 -19.19
N GLY A 101 -5.13 -1.61 -20.15
CA GLY A 101 -4.76 -1.30 -21.54
C GLY A 101 -5.77 -0.38 -22.25
N ALA A 102 -7.06 -0.49 -21.92
CA ALA A 102 -8.07 0.42 -22.46
C ALA A 102 -7.94 1.84 -21.89
N ILE A 103 -7.63 1.97 -20.60
CA ILE A 103 -7.36 3.26 -19.95
C ILE A 103 -6.08 3.88 -20.53
N ALA A 104 -5.00 3.10 -20.62
CA ALA A 104 -3.73 3.56 -21.18
C ALA A 104 -3.91 4.11 -22.58
N LYS A 105 -4.58 3.37 -23.46
CA LYS A 105 -4.87 3.82 -24.81
C LYS A 105 -5.66 5.13 -24.83
N ALA A 106 -6.69 5.27 -23.99
CA ALA A 106 -7.50 6.49 -23.94
C ALA A 106 -6.69 7.72 -23.48
N VAL A 107 -5.72 7.52 -22.60
CA VAL A 107 -4.81 8.55 -22.09
C VAL A 107 -3.73 8.90 -23.14
N GLU A 108 -3.17 7.88 -23.82
CA GLU A 108 -2.19 8.01 -24.90
C GLU A 108 -2.75 8.72 -26.13
N ASP A 109 -4.00 8.44 -26.51
CA ASP A 109 -4.68 9.12 -27.64
C ASP A 109 -4.79 10.65 -27.41
N GLU A 110 -4.61 11.11 -26.17
CA GLU A 110 -4.62 12.52 -25.77
C GLU A 110 -3.21 13.08 -25.46
N GLY A 111 -2.14 12.31 -25.69
CA GLY A 111 -0.74 12.72 -25.49
C GLY A 111 -0.21 12.59 -24.06
N PHE A 112 -0.84 11.74 -23.26
CA PHE A 112 -0.45 11.48 -21.88
C PHE A 112 -0.08 10.01 -21.65
N THR A 113 0.47 9.71 -20.49
CA THR A 113 0.74 8.36 -20.01
C THR A 113 0.23 8.20 -18.58
N LEU A 114 -0.19 6.98 -18.21
CA LEU A 114 -0.44 6.60 -16.81
C LEU A 114 0.84 6.58 -15.97
N GLY A 115 2.01 6.59 -16.61
CA GLY A 115 3.32 6.52 -15.97
C GLY A 115 3.66 5.11 -15.47
N VAL A 116 2.76 4.50 -14.70
CA VAL A 116 2.87 3.11 -14.23
C VAL A 116 1.85 2.24 -14.97
N MET A 117 2.28 1.08 -15.45
CA MET A 117 1.42 0.13 -16.18
C MET A 117 1.70 -1.32 -15.77
N PRO A 118 0.69 -2.21 -15.73
CA PRO A 118 0.92 -3.64 -15.51
C PRO A 118 1.97 -4.21 -16.48
N ALA A 119 2.87 -5.07 -15.97
CA ALA A 119 3.81 -5.78 -16.82
C ALA A 119 3.22 -7.13 -17.26
N GLY A 120 3.17 -7.38 -18.58
CA GLY A 120 2.68 -8.63 -19.14
C GLY A 120 1.20 -8.60 -19.49
N GLU A 121 0.36 -9.23 -18.66
CA GLU A 121 -1.08 -9.32 -18.94
C GLU A 121 -1.83 -8.01 -18.67
N ASP A 122 -3.04 -7.88 -19.23
CA ASP A 122 -3.92 -6.71 -19.08
C ASP A 122 -4.99 -6.96 -17.99
N PRO A 123 -4.71 -6.65 -16.70
CA PRO A 123 -5.66 -6.82 -15.60
C PRO A 123 -6.80 -5.80 -15.66
N THR A 124 -7.84 -6.04 -14.86
CA THR A 124 -8.81 -4.99 -14.55
C THR A 124 -8.22 -4.00 -13.53
N VAL A 125 -8.83 -2.83 -13.39
CA VAL A 125 -8.47 -1.83 -12.37
C VAL A 125 -8.48 -2.45 -10.97
N GLU A 126 -9.53 -3.20 -10.60
CA GLU A 126 -9.59 -3.80 -9.26
C GLU A 126 -8.51 -4.85 -9.04
N ASP A 127 -8.26 -5.72 -10.04
CA ASP A 127 -7.26 -6.78 -9.94
C ASP A 127 -5.89 -6.15 -9.62
N TRP A 128 -5.54 -5.07 -10.31
CA TRP A 128 -4.24 -4.44 -10.15
C TRP A 128 -4.11 -3.68 -8.82
N ILE A 129 -5.18 -3.00 -8.38
CA ILE A 129 -5.23 -2.32 -7.08
C ILE A 129 -5.10 -3.33 -5.93
N TYR A 130 -5.68 -4.51 -6.08
CA TYR A 130 -5.66 -5.56 -5.07
C TYR A 130 -4.36 -6.36 -5.01
N THR A 131 -3.64 -6.50 -6.12
CA THR A 131 -2.36 -7.21 -6.14
C THR A 131 -1.17 -6.30 -5.85
N GLU A 132 -1.29 -5.01 -6.14
CA GLU A 132 -0.18 -4.04 -6.09
C GLU A 132 1.05 -4.56 -6.87
N GLU A 133 0.79 -5.30 -7.96
CA GLU A 133 1.84 -5.90 -8.78
C GLU A 133 2.69 -4.80 -9.41
N ALA A 134 4.01 -4.87 -9.16
CA ALA A 134 4.96 -3.95 -9.75
C ALA A 134 4.92 -4.03 -11.28
N GLY A 135 4.86 -2.85 -11.90
CA GLY A 135 4.64 -2.69 -13.32
C GLY A 135 5.77 -1.92 -14.03
N ILE A 136 5.64 -1.79 -15.34
CA ILE A 136 6.41 -0.83 -16.14
C ILE A 136 6.24 0.55 -15.50
N GLY A 137 7.31 1.33 -15.42
CA GLY A 137 7.26 2.67 -14.85
C GLY A 137 7.35 2.75 -13.33
N SER A 138 7.31 1.61 -12.62
CA SER A 138 7.31 1.62 -11.15
C SER A 138 8.56 2.30 -10.57
N TYR A 139 9.71 2.14 -11.23
CA TYR A 139 10.96 2.76 -10.80
C TYR A 139 10.92 4.28 -10.87
N LYS A 140 10.30 4.83 -11.92
CA LYS A 140 10.25 6.28 -12.18
C LYS A 140 9.09 6.96 -11.46
N TYR A 141 7.92 6.35 -11.48
CA TYR A 141 6.66 6.96 -11.04
C TYR A 141 6.15 6.42 -9.68
N GLY A 142 6.79 5.41 -9.12
CA GLY A 142 6.37 4.73 -7.90
C GLY A 142 5.44 3.54 -8.17
N THR A 143 4.97 2.92 -7.11
CA THR A 143 4.10 1.73 -7.16
C THR A 143 2.66 2.05 -7.57
N VAL A 144 1.80 1.04 -7.71
CA VAL A 144 0.37 1.21 -8.08
C VAL A 144 -0.34 2.21 -7.16
N LYS A 145 -0.13 2.13 -5.85
CA LYS A 145 -0.73 3.08 -4.89
C LYS A 145 -0.15 4.50 -4.97
N ASP A 146 0.98 4.68 -5.65
CA ASP A 146 1.58 5.99 -5.89
C ASP A 146 0.94 6.69 -7.10
N SER A 147 0.39 5.92 -8.05
CA SER A 147 -0.36 6.44 -9.20
C SER A 147 -1.83 6.73 -8.90
N VAL A 148 -2.35 6.36 -7.73
CA VAL A 148 -3.76 6.57 -7.34
C VAL A 148 -3.95 7.87 -6.53
N TYR A 149 -4.97 8.65 -6.88
CA TYR A 149 -5.43 9.82 -6.14
C TYR A 149 -6.69 9.57 -5.31
N ASN A 150 -7.61 8.73 -5.80
CA ASN A 150 -8.84 8.44 -5.10
C ASN A 150 -9.31 7.01 -5.40
N VAL A 151 -9.95 6.41 -4.41
CA VAL A 151 -10.63 5.12 -4.49
C VAL A 151 -12.04 5.30 -3.94
N VAL A 152 -13.02 4.87 -4.72
CA VAL A 152 -14.40 4.65 -4.28
C VAL A 152 -14.58 3.16 -4.07
N ALA A 153 -15.07 2.77 -2.90
CA ALA A 153 -15.29 1.38 -2.53
C ALA A 153 -16.62 1.21 -1.78
N VAL A 154 -17.09 -0.03 -1.69
CA VAL A 154 -18.26 -0.41 -0.89
C VAL A 154 -17.79 -1.24 0.30
N ASP A 155 -18.12 -0.79 1.51
CA ASP A 155 -17.74 -1.45 2.76
C ASP A 155 -18.63 -2.67 3.07
N SER A 156 -18.36 -3.35 4.19
CA SER A 156 -19.14 -4.52 4.64
C SER A 156 -20.58 -4.21 5.05
N ASN A 157 -20.96 -2.94 5.22
CA ASN A 157 -22.33 -2.51 5.46
C ASN A 157 -23.10 -2.22 4.16
N GLY A 158 -22.43 -2.32 3.02
CA GLY A 158 -22.96 -1.85 1.74
C GLY A 158 -22.91 -0.32 1.59
N GLY A 159 -22.17 0.37 2.46
CA GLY A 159 -21.99 1.81 2.44
C GLY A 159 -20.85 2.22 1.50
N LEU A 160 -21.00 3.41 0.90
CA LEU A 160 -19.95 4.00 0.08
C LEU A 160 -18.82 4.56 0.96
N LEU A 161 -17.60 4.18 0.62
CA LEU A 161 -16.37 4.72 1.17
C LEU A 161 -15.63 5.43 0.05
N VAL A 162 -15.36 6.73 0.24
CA VAL A 162 -14.58 7.56 -0.69
C VAL A 162 -13.32 8.02 0.03
N THR A 163 -12.15 7.69 -0.50
CA THR A 163 -10.88 7.93 0.21
C THR A 163 -10.36 9.36 0.10
N GLY A 164 -10.84 10.14 -0.88
CA GLY A 164 -10.32 11.46 -1.17
C GLY A 164 -11.14 12.20 -2.22
N PHE A 165 -10.46 13.05 -2.99
CA PHE A 165 -11.04 13.89 -4.04
C PHE A 165 -10.37 13.57 -5.38
N ASP A 166 -11.08 13.82 -6.47
CA ASP A 166 -10.61 13.48 -7.82
C ASP A 166 -9.66 14.56 -8.40
N ASP A 167 -9.67 15.76 -7.84
CA ASP A 167 -9.06 17.00 -8.36
C ASP A 167 -7.99 17.61 -7.44
N ILE A 168 -7.48 16.88 -6.45
CA ILE A 168 -6.48 17.38 -5.52
C ILE A 168 -5.05 17.03 -5.95
N GLY A 169 -4.16 18.02 -5.92
CA GLY A 169 -2.73 17.78 -6.17
C GLY A 169 -2.06 16.89 -5.11
N TYR A 170 -2.50 16.97 -3.85
CA TYR A 170 -1.95 16.21 -2.72
C TYR A 170 -2.90 16.14 -1.51
N TYR A 171 -2.94 14.98 -0.84
CA TYR A 171 -3.86 14.72 0.28
C TYR A 171 -3.19 14.99 1.64
N MET A 172 -3.63 16.05 2.35
CA MET A 172 -3.23 16.36 3.73
C MET A 172 -4.43 16.55 4.68
N SER A 173 -5.64 16.10 4.30
CA SER A 173 -6.87 16.42 5.06
C SER A 173 -7.32 15.33 6.03
N GLY A 174 -6.50 14.30 6.29
CA GLY A 174 -6.86 13.22 7.21
C GLY A 174 -6.11 11.91 6.94
N TYR A 175 -6.73 10.78 7.26
CA TYR A 175 -6.17 9.46 7.00
C TYR A 175 -6.15 9.17 5.49
N ASN A 176 -4.98 8.84 4.95
CA ASN A 176 -4.87 8.38 3.57
C ASN A 176 -5.23 6.89 3.50
N LEU A 177 -6.50 6.59 3.24
CA LEU A 177 -7.01 5.21 3.19
C LEU A 177 -6.62 4.46 1.90
N ILE A 178 -6.07 5.13 0.90
CA ILE A 178 -5.63 4.50 -0.36
C ILE A 178 -4.62 3.39 -0.05
N GLN A 179 -3.66 3.67 0.84
CA GLN A 179 -2.62 2.72 1.25
C GLN A 179 -3.18 1.47 1.94
N THR A 180 -4.37 1.59 2.54
CA THR A 180 -5.03 0.49 3.25
C THR A 180 -5.90 -0.35 2.31
N LEU A 181 -6.54 0.28 1.32
CA LEU A 181 -7.39 -0.41 0.35
C LEU A 181 -6.59 -1.09 -0.76
N CYS A 182 -5.53 -0.45 -1.26
CA CYS A 182 -4.56 -1.09 -2.15
C CYS A 182 -3.91 -2.30 -1.44
N ALA A 183 -3.61 -3.35 -2.18
CA ALA A 183 -3.10 -4.64 -1.65
C ALA A 183 -4.01 -5.36 -0.64
N SER A 184 -5.24 -4.89 -0.38
CA SER A 184 -6.17 -5.54 0.58
C SER A 184 -6.81 -6.83 0.04
N SER A 185 -6.71 -7.08 -1.27
CA SER A 185 -7.43 -8.14 -1.98
C SER A 185 -8.94 -8.16 -1.72
N GLY A 186 -9.56 -6.97 -1.61
CA GLY A 186 -11.00 -6.79 -1.40
C GLY A 186 -11.50 -7.23 -0.02
N ARG A 187 -10.61 -7.41 0.96
CA ARG A 187 -10.99 -7.88 2.32
C ARG A 187 -11.48 -6.77 3.25
N LEU A 188 -11.19 -5.51 2.92
CA LEU A 188 -11.60 -4.35 3.73
C LEU A 188 -12.82 -3.66 3.13
N ALA A 189 -12.85 -3.53 1.80
CA ALA A 189 -13.96 -3.02 1.02
C ALA A 189 -13.80 -3.51 -0.44
N ILE A 190 -14.88 -3.52 -1.21
CA ILE A 190 -14.86 -3.82 -2.64
C ILE A 190 -14.68 -2.51 -3.41
N VAL A 191 -13.53 -2.34 -4.06
CA VAL A 191 -13.20 -1.19 -4.92
C VAL A 191 -14.13 -1.16 -6.14
N THR A 192 -14.59 0.04 -6.48
CA THR A 192 -15.58 0.27 -7.54
C THR A 192 -15.13 1.30 -8.58
N GLU A 193 -14.41 2.34 -8.16
CA GLU A 193 -13.88 3.38 -9.02
C GLU A 193 -12.52 3.81 -8.50
N VAL A 194 -11.62 4.18 -9.40
CA VAL A 194 -10.28 4.64 -9.09
C VAL A 194 -9.92 5.83 -9.97
N THR A 195 -9.35 6.85 -9.35
CA THR A 195 -8.80 8.02 -10.02
C THR A 195 -7.29 7.88 -10.04
N PHE A 196 -6.70 7.73 -11.22
CA PHE A 196 -5.26 7.64 -11.46
C PHE A 196 -4.68 8.98 -11.88
N LYS A 197 -3.39 9.17 -11.59
CA LYS A 197 -2.55 10.23 -12.14
C LYS A 197 -2.21 9.95 -13.59
N ILE A 198 -2.12 11.00 -14.39
CA ILE A 198 -1.50 10.96 -15.72
C ILE A 198 -0.34 11.96 -15.81
N SER A 199 0.53 11.78 -16.79
CA SER A 199 1.69 12.64 -17.05
C SER A 199 1.86 12.86 -18.55
N PRO A 200 2.54 13.91 -19.01
CA PRO A 200 2.89 14.05 -20.42
C PRO A 200 3.67 12.82 -20.92
N GLU A 201 3.32 12.32 -22.11
CA GLU A 201 3.87 11.07 -22.66
C GLU A 201 5.37 11.18 -22.99
N GLY A 202 5.81 12.31 -23.53
CA GLY A 202 7.21 12.51 -23.96
C GLY A 202 7.65 11.50 -25.03
N VAL A 203 8.96 11.37 -25.23
CA VAL A 203 9.56 10.29 -26.02
C VAL A 203 9.97 9.13 -25.12
N VAL A 204 9.96 7.90 -25.65
CA VAL A 204 10.53 6.72 -25.00
C VAL A 204 11.68 6.18 -25.83
N LYS A 205 12.86 6.01 -25.23
CA LYS A 205 14.05 5.43 -25.88
C LYS A 205 14.61 4.28 -25.05
N ALA A 206 15.13 3.25 -25.72
CA ALA A 206 15.72 2.08 -25.08
C ALA A 206 17.26 2.13 -25.11
N ALA A 207 17.89 1.60 -24.06
CA ALA A 207 19.31 1.23 -24.09
C ALA A 207 19.50 -0.14 -23.45
N ALA A 208 20.39 -0.95 -24.00
CA ALA A 208 20.67 -2.28 -23.48
C ALA A 208 22.18 -2.53 -23.35
N TYR A 209 22.56 -3.29 -22.33
CA TYR A 209 23.95 -3.54 -21.98
C TYR A 209 24.12 -5.00 -21.55
N GLU A 210 25.13 -5.65 -22.09
CA GLU A 210 25.57 -6.99 -21.67
C GLU A 210 26.54 -6.83 -20.50
N LEU A 211 26.17 -7.36 -19.34
CA LEU A 211 26.99 -7.32 -18.14
C LEU A 211 27.92 -8.54 -18.08
N PRO A 212 29.14 -8.42 -17.52
CA PRO A 212 30.04 -9.56 -17.39
C PRO A 212 29.44 -10.72 -16.57
N ASP A 213 28.75 -10.39 -15.49
CA ASP A 213 28.14 -11.32 -14.55
C ASP A 213 27.07 -10.63 -13.68
N THR A 214 26.40 -11.42 -12.85
CA THR A 214 25.35 -10.94 -11.94
C THR A 214 25.87 -10.00 -10.86
N ALA A 215 27.11 -10.17 -10.38
CA ALA A 215 27.71 -9.28 -9.40
C ALA A 215 27.90 -7.86 -9.98
N LYS A 216 28.32 -7.76 -11.25
CA LYS A 216 28.42 -6.49 -11.98
C LYS A 216 27.06 -5.87 -12.28
N MET A 217 26.05 -6.69 -12.56
CA MET A 217 24.67 -6.22 -12.68
C MET A 217 24.17 -5.60 -11.36
N GLN A 218 24.41 -6.27 -10.23
CA GLN A 218 24.06 -5.74 -8.91
C GLN A 218 24.81 -4.42 -8.62
N GLU A 219 26.11 -4.35 -8.93
CA GLU A 219 26.90 -3.11 -8.79
C GLU A 219 26.29 -1.97 -9.62
N ALA A 220 25.88 -2.24 -10.87
CA ALA A 220 25.22 -1.27 -11.74
C ALA A 220 23.94 -0.74 -11.13
N PHE A 221 23.05 -1.65 -10.72
CA PHE A 221 21.74 -1.32 -10.17
C PHE A 221 21.86 -0.54 -8.85
N LEU A 222 22.82 -0.88 -7.99
CA LEU A 222 23.11 -0.11 -6.78
C LEU A 222 23.61 1.31 -7.08
N LYS A 223 24.46 1.49 -8.12
CA LYS A 223 24.89 2.83 -8.55
C LYS A 223 23.71 3.64 -9.07
N ILE A 224 22.84 3.02 -9.88
CA ILE A 224 21.62 3.66 -10.40
C ILE A 224 20.69 4.04 -9.25
N ALA A 225 20.46 3.17 -8.27
CA ALA A 225 19.64 3.46 -7.08
C ALA A 225 20.11 4.69 -6.29
N HIS A 226 21.43 4.93 -6.27
CA HIS A 226 22.04 6.04 -5.55
C HIS A 226 22.24 7.30 -6.41
N GLU A 227 22.12 7.19 -7.73
CA GLU A 227 22.20 8.32 -8.64
C GLU A 227 20.86 9.06 -8.66
N ALA A 228 20.88 10.32 -8.22
CA ALA A 228 19.65 11.09 -8.04
C ALA A 228 19.05 11.54 -9.39
N SER A 229 19.91 11.70 -10.39
CA SER A 229 19.59 12.29 -11.68
C SER A 229 19.03 11.25 -12.66
N LEU A 230 19.54 10.02 -12.60
CA LEU A 230 19.17 8.94 -13.51
C LEU A 230 17.88 8.25 -13.03
N LYS A 231 16.78 8.40 -13.78
CA LYS A 231 15.49 7.77 -13.43
C LYS A 231 14.90 7.02 -14.62
N PRO A 232 15.45 5.83 -14.97
CA PRO A 232 14.88 5.00 -16.01
C PRO A 232 13.40 4.73 -15.74
N LEU A 233 12.57 4.81 -16.79
CA LEU A 233 11.19 4.35 -16.76
C LEU A 233 11.11 2.86 -16.36
N GLN A 234 12.01 2.05 -16.91
CA GLN A 234 12.08 0.62 -16.62
C GLN A 234 13.53 0.18 -16.54
N ILE A 235 13.81 -0.74 -15.61
CA ILE A 235 15.06 -1.49 -15.50
C ILE A 235 14.68 -2.97 -15.51
N SER A 236 15.06 -3.70 -16.54
CA SER A 236 14.76 -5.12 -16.70
C SER A 236 16.00 -5.89 -17.13
N PHE A 237 16.02 -7.21 -16.90
CA PHE A 237 17.14 -8.05 -17.29
C PHE A 237 16.70 -9.46 -17.66
N ASN A 238 17.48 -10.10 -18.53
CA ASN A 238 17.33 -11.51 -18.90
C ASN A 238 18.73 -12.13 -19.02
N GLY A 239 19.08 -13.01 -18.09
CA GLY A 239 20.45 -13.44 -17.90
C GLY A 239 21.34 -12.24 -17.56
N ASN A 240 22.35 -12.00 -18.39
CA ASN A 240 23.31 -10.90 -18.22
C ASN A 240 22.96 -9.64 -19.04
N LEU A 241 21.95 -9.71 -19.90
CA LEU A 241 21.47 -8.57 -20.67
C LEU A 241 20.56 -7.71 -19.78
N ALA A 242 20.95 -6.47 -19.51
CA ALA A 242 20.12 -5.47 -18.86
C ALA A 242 19.55 -4.49 -19.91
N VAL A 243 18.26 -4.17 -19.79
CA VAL A 243 17.51 -3.32 -20.72
C VAL A 243 16.81 -2.22 -19.94
N PHE A 244 17.01 -1.00 -20.41
CA PHE A 244 16.57 0.24 -19.78
C PHE A 244 15.63 0.98 -20.72
N GLY A 245 14.48 1.40 -20.21
CA GLY A 245 13.61 2.37 -20.86
C GLY A 245 13.80 3.74 -20.24
N PHE A 246 13.93 4.78 -21.06
CA PHE A 246 13.97 6.17 -20.63
C PHE A 246 12.80 6.91 -21.26
N GLN A 247 12.13 7.75 -20.49
CA GLN A 247 10.96 8.50 -20.94
C GLN A 247 11.06 9.96 -20.51
N GLY A 248 10.60 10.90 -21.33
CA GLY A 248 10.59 12.33 -21.03
C GLY A 248 10.77 13.19 -22.27
N GLU A 249 11.18 14.45 -22.09
CA GLU A 249 11.59 15.29 -23.21
C GLU A 249 12.88 14.74 -23.84
N GLU A 250 12.98 14.82 -25.16
CA GLU A 250 14.03 14.15 -25.93
C GLU A 250 15.46 14.50 -25.47
N GLU A 251 15.74 15.78 -25.23
CA GLU A 251 17.07 16.24 -24.78
C GLU A 251 17.49 15.63 -23.43
N PHE A 252 16.55 15.47 -22.50
CA PHE A 252 16.84 14.87 -21.19
C PHE A 252 16.95 13.35 -21.27
N VAL A 253 16.17 12.71 -22.13
CA VAL A 253 16.29 11.28 -22.40
C VAL A 253 17.66 10.96 -23.01
N ASP A 254 18.13 11.77 -23.95
CA ASP A 254 19.45 11.59 -24.56
C ASP A 254 20.58 11.81 -23.54
N LEU A 255 20.43 12.79 -22.64
CA LEU A 255 21.36 13.00 -21.54
C LEU A 255 21.39 11.81 -20.57
N ASP A 256 20.23 11.29 -20.17
CA ASP A 256 20.13 10.12 -19.29
C ASP A 256 20.81 8.89 -19.92
N ILE A 257 20.62 8.66 -21.22
CA ILE A 257 21.29 7.57 -21.94
C ILE A 257 22.81 7.78 -21.97
N SER A 258 23.28 9.00 -22.19
CA SER A 258 24.72 9.31 -22.15
C SER A 258 25.32 9.05 -20.77
N MET A 259 24.62 9.46 -19.70
CA MET A 259 25.04 9.17 -18.32
C MET A 259 25.05 7.67 -18.03
N MET A 260 24.05 6.94 -18.54
CA MET A 260 23.99 5.48 -18.42
C MET A 260 25.15 4.81 -19.16
N ASP A 261 25.49 5.27 -20.37
CA ASP A 261 26.61 4.75 -21.16
C ASP A 261 27.93 4.86 -20.40
N GLU A 262 28.20 6.02 -19.79
CA GLU A 262 29.41 6.24 -18.98
C GLU A 262 29.43 5.33 -17.74
N LEU A 263 28.31 5.22 -17.02
CA LEU A 263 28.17 4.36 -15.85
C LEU A 263 28.42 2.88 -16.21
N MET A 264 27.79 2.42 -17.29
CA MET A 264 27.87 1.05 -17.78
C MET A 264 29.27 0.70 -18.30
N ALA A 265 29.91 1.62 -19.02
CA ALA A 265 31.31 1.45 -19.43
C ALA A 265 32.25 1.34 -18.21
N GLY A 266 32.01 2.15 -17.17
CA GLY A 266 32.80 2.14 -15.93
C GLY A 266 32.75 0.84 -15.14
N ILE A 267 31.75 -0.02 -15.37
CA ILE A 267 31.61 -1.34 -14.75
C ILE A 267 31.97 -2.49 -15.70
N GLY A 268 32.42 -2.19 -16.92
CA GLY A 268 32.83 -3.17 -17.91
C GLY A 268 31.69 -3.79 -18.70
N ALA A 269 30.52 -3.16 -18.74
CA ALA A 269 29.41 -3.60 -19.58
C ALA A 269 29.65 -3.26 -21.06
N ALA A 270 29.18 -4.12 -21.96
CA ALA A 270 29.20 -3.85 -23.39
C ALA A 270 27.82 -3.35 -23.83
N LYS A 271 27.74 -2.19 -24.49
CA LYS A 271 26.47 -1.70 -25.04
C LYS A 271 26.01 -2.60 -26.19
N ALA A 272 24.78 -3.08 -26.11
CA ALA A 272 24.13 -3.84 -27.18
C ALA A 272 23.71 -2.90 -28.33
N ASP A 273 23.39 -3.47 -29.48
CA ASP A 273 22.86 -2.71 -30.60
C ASP A 273 21.44 -2.18 -30.31
N GLN A 274 21.05 -1.10 -31.00
CA GLN A 274 19.76 -0.45 -30.78
C GLN A 274 18.57 -1.37 -31.10
N ALA A 275 18.69 -2.25 -32.09
CA ALA A 275 17.59 -3.16 -32.45
C ALA A 275 17.32 -4.16 -31.32
N THR A 276 18.38 -4.67 -30.68
CA THR A 276 18.26 -5.49 -29.47
C THR A 276 17.59 -4.72 -28.33
N ALA A 277 17.99 -3.45 -28.11
CA ALA A 277 17.40 -2.63 -27.06
C ALA A 277 15.90 -2.39 -27.30
N ASP A 278 15.52 -2.02 -28.52
CA ASP A 278 14.13 -1.73 -28.91
C ASP A 278 13.26 -3.00 -28.88
N GLU A 279 13.78 -4.15 -29.32
CA GLU A 279 13.08 -5.43 -29.27
C GLU A 279 12.80 -5.88 -27.83
N LYS A 280 13.76 -5.65 -26.92
CA LYS A 280 13.68 -6.16 -25.55
C LYS A 280 12.97 -5.21 -24.58
N LEU A 281 12.80 -3.94 -24.93
CA LEU A 281 12.06 -2.99 -24.10
C LEU A 281 10.60 -3.45 -23.95
N PHE A 282 10.11 -3.52 -22.71
CA PHE A 282 8.77 -4.02 -22.33
C PHE A 282 8.43 -5.48 -22.71
N THR A 283 9.31 -6.21 -23.41
CA THR A 283 9.03 -7.61 -23.83
C THR A 283 9.68 -8.65 -22.91
N ILE A 284 10.65 -8.25 -22.07
CA ILE A 284 11.15 -9.12 -21.01
C ILE A 284 9.98 -9.40 -20.05
N ASN A 285 9.66 -10.69 -19.89
CA ASN A 285 8.56 -11.10 -19.02
C ASN A 285 8.96 -10.95 -17.55
N THR A 286 8.66 -9.79 -16.99
CA THR A 286 8.90 -9.46 -15.57
C THR A 286 7.66 -9.67 -14.70
N GLY A 287 6.55 -10.16 -15.27
CA GLY A 287 5.28 -10.32 -14.56
C GLY A 287 5.41 -11.28 -13.37
N ALA A 288 4.78 -10.90 -12.26
CA ALA A 288 4.79 -11.58 -10.97
C ALA A 288 3.55 -12.47 -10.73
N CYS A 289 2.56 -12.38 -11.63
CA CYS A 289 1.35 -13.22 -11.62
C CYS A 289 1.65 -14.73 -11.52
N VAL A 290 0.74 -15.45 -10.84
CA VAL A 290 0.81 -16.89 -10.59
C VAL A 290 0.93 -17.65 -11.91
N ASN A 291 2.10 -18.25 -12.12
CA ASN A 291 2.36 -19.17 -13.22
C ASN A 291 2.82 -20.50 -12.60
N PRO A 292 2.17 -21.65 -12.86
CA PRO A 292 2.66 -22.93 -12.37
C PRO A 292 4.09 -23.24 -12.86
N ASP A 293 4.49 -22.68 -14.01
CA ASP A 293 5.79 -22.93 -14.65
C ASP A 293 6.82 -21.82 -14.37
N ALA A 294 6.58 -20.96 -13.39
CA ALA A 294 7.54 -19.92 -12.99
C ALA A 294 7.34 -19.46 -11.54
N VAL A 295 8.41 -18.99 -10.91
CA VAL A 295 8.36 -18.36 -9.59
C VAL A 295 9.00 -16.99 -9.68
N THR A 296 8.37 -15.97 -9.10
CA THR A 296 8.99 -14.66 -8.92
C THR A 296 9.31 -14.46 -7.44
N VAL A 297 10.55 -14.08 -7.13
CA VAL A 297 11.00 -13.71 -5.79
C VAL A 297 11.41 -12.25 -5.77
N TYR A 298 10.89 -11.49 -4.81
CA TYR A 298 11.29 -10.11 -4.55
C TYR A 298 12.35 -10.10 -3.46
N VAL A 299 13.54 -9.58 -3.75
CA VAL A 299 14.71 -9.66 -2.87
C VAL A 299 15.33 -8.26 -2.72
N PRO A 300 15.89 -7.91 -1.54
CA PRO A 300 16.69 -6.71 -1.40
C PRO A 300 17.79 -6.66 -2.47
N LEU A 301 17.90 -5.54 -3.18
CA LEU A 301 18.82 -5.36 -4.31
C LEU A 301 20.27 -5.71 -3.95
N LYS A 302 20.70 -5.36 -2.73
CA LYS A 302 22.05 -5.68 -2.23
C LYS A 302 22.36 -7.18 -2.14
N ASN A 303 21.33 -8.03 -2.14
CA ASN A 303 21.43 -9.48 -2.03
C ASN A 303 21.13 -10.19 -3.37
N MET A 304 20.92 -9.44 -4.46
CA MET A 304 20.56 -9.97 -5.78
C MET A 304 21.51 -11.08 -6.25
N ASP A 305 22.81 -10.82 -6.28
CA ASP A 305 23.83 -11.75 -6.78
C ASP A 305 23.89 -13.02 -5.95
N ALA A 306 23.98 -12.88 -4.63
CA ALA A 306 24.02 -14.01 -3.70
C ALA A 306 22.74 -14.86 -3.79
N CYS A 307 21.57 -14.22 -3.91
CA CYS A 307 20.31 -14.93 -4.08
C CYS A 307 20.25 -15.68 -5.42
N ILE A 308 20.68 -15.06 -6.53
CA ILE A 308 20.71 -15.72 -7.85
C ILE A 308 21.66 -16.91 -7.85
N ALA A 309 22.82 -16.81 -7.20
CA ALA A 309 23.74 -17.93 -7.04
C ALA A 309 23.08 -19.07 -6.25
N ALA A 310 22.44 -18.76 -5.12
CA ALA A 310 21.82 -19.75 -4.25
C ALA A 310 20.64 -20.49 -4.90
N VAL A 311 19.75 -19.79 -5.63
CA VAL A 311 18.63 -20.47 -6.31
C VAL A 311 19.11 -21.32 -7.49
N LYS A 312 20.25 -20.99 -8.12
CA LYS A 312 20.86 -21.82 -9.16
C LYS A 312 21.50 -23.11 -8.62
N GLU A 313 21.80 -23.19 -7.32
CA GLU A 313 22.22 -24.45 -6.69
C GLU A 313 21.05 -25.44 -6.55
N VAL A 314 19.81 -24.93 -6.45
CA VAL A 314 18.60 -25.74 -6.34
C VAL A 314 18.28 -26.46 -7.66
N ALA A 315 18.31 -25.71 -8.77
CA ALA A 315 18.15 -26.21 -10.13
C ALA A 315 18.69 -25.21 -11.16
N ASP A 316 18.86 -25.64 -12.42
CA ASP A 316 19.33 -24.79 -13.53
C ASP A 316 18.21 -23.86 -14.05
N PHE A 317 17.86 -22.87 -13.24
CA PHE A 317 16.86 -21.86 -13.59
C PHE A 317 17.40 -20.86 -14.60
N LYS A 318 16.57 -20.54 -15.59
CA LYS A 318 16.68 -19.31 -16.35
C LYS A 318 16.19 -18.15 -15.48
N VAL A 319 16.99 -17.09 -15.45
CA VAL A 319 16.77 -15.93 -14.59
C VAL A 319 16.51 -14.70 -15.44
N ALA A 320 15.37 -14.06 -15.20
CA ALA A 320 15.02 -12.76 -15.74
C ALA A 320 14.39 -11.91 -14.62
N GLY A 321 14.19 -10.62 -14.83
CA GLY A 321 13.62 -9.80 -13.76
C GLY A 321 13.57 -8.31 -14.05
N ASN A 322 13.21 -7.56 -13.03
CA ASN A 322 13.24 -6.10 -13.03
C ASN A 322 13.66 -5.53 -11.68
N MET A 323 14.00 -4.25 -11.69
CA MET A 323 14.22 -3.45 -10.49
C MET A 323 13.05 -2.46 -10.37
N PRO A 324 12.00 -2.80 -9.60
CA PRO A 324 10.79 -1.98 -9.52
C PRO A 324 10.95 -0.73 -8.65
N ASP A 325 11.91 -0.72 -7.73
CA ASP A 325 12.25 0.43 -6.87
C ASP A 325 13.75 0.44 -6.55
N ARG A 326 14.20 1.42 -5.75
CA ARG A 326 15.63 1.64 -5.43
C ARG A 326 16.25 0.61 -4.49
N SER A 327 15.45 -0.27 -3.90
CA SER A 327 15.83 -1.17 -2.81
C SER A 327 15.56 -2.64 -3.12
N THR A 328 14.75 -2.93 -4.13
CA THR A 328 14.21 -4.26 -4.41
C THR A 328 14.52 -4.69 -5.85
N VAL A 329 14.80 -5.98 -6.05
CA VAL A 329 14.82 -6.63 -7.36
C VAL A 329 13.76 -7.74 -7.38
N ALA A 330 12.99 -7.84 -8.46
CA ALA A 330 12.13 -8.99 -8.72
C ALA A 330 12.87 -9.96 -9.65
N ILE A 331 13.07 -11.19 -9.18
CA ILE A 331 13.79 -12.25 -9.89
C ILE A 331 12.80 -13.34 -10.27
N LYS A 332 12.58 -13.51 -11.56
CA LYS A 332 11.75 -14.56 -12.15
C LYS A 332 12.62 -15.76 -12.51
N LEU A 333 12.25 -16.91 -11.95
CA LEU A 333 12.85 -18.21 -12.16
C LEU A 333 11.96 -19.03 -13.08
N THR A 334 12.54 -19.57 -14.15
CA THR A 334 11.85 -20.44 -15.10
C THR A 334 12.71 -21.65 -15.46
N GLY A 335 12.10 -22.80 -15.68
CA GLY A 335 12.78 -24.06 -15.96
C GLY A 335 11.83 -25.26 -15.94
N ASP A 336 12.23 -26.34 -16.58
CA ASP A 336 11.52 -27.62 -16.53
C ASP A 336 12.07 -28.48 -15.38
N VAL A 337 11.70 -28.11 -14.14
CA VAL A 337 12.33 -28.62 -12.90
C VAL A 337 11.32 -29.15 -11.86
N GLY A 338 10.02 -29.04 -12.16
CA GLY A 338 8.93 -29.45 -11.27
C GLY A 338 8.63 -28.47 -10.12
N ASP A 339 7.40 -28.55 -9.59
CA ASP A 339 6.87 -27.68 -8.53
C ASP A 339 7.73 -27.67 -7.24
N GLU A 340 8.33 -28.80 -6.88
CA GLU A 340 9.13 -28.94 -5.65
C GLU A 340 10.38 -28.06 -5.69
N LYS A 341 11.05 -27.98 -6.85
CA LYS A 341 12.24 -27.15 -7.03
C LYS A 341 11.94 -25.67 -7.01
N TYR A 342 10.77 -25.30 -7.54
CA TYR A 342 10.24 -23.94 -7.42
C TYR A 342 9.94 -23.55 -5.97
N ALA A 343 9.41 -24.46 -5.15
CA ALA A 343 9.20 -24.22 -3.72
C ALA A 343 10.53 -24.12 -2.96
N GLU A 344 11.47 -25.01 -3.23
CA GLU A 344 12.82 -24.98 -2.63
C GLU A 344 13.56 -23.69 -2.97
N ALA A 345 13.47 -23.21 -4.22
CA ALA A 345 14.07 -21.93 -4.63
C ALA A 345 13.42 -20.72 -3.95
N ALA A 346 12.10 -20.76 -3.73
CA ALA A 346 11.40 -19.73 -2.97
C ALA A 346 11.88 -19.67 -1.52
N GLU A 347 11.96 -20.82 -0.83
CA GLU A 347 12.50 -20.92 0.54
C GLU A 347 13.96 -20.45 0.58
N LYS A 348 14.76 -20.79 -0.43
CA LYS A 348 16.14 -20.35 -0.53
C LYS A 348 16.26 -18.83 -0.66
N ALA A 349 15.40 -18.19 -1.43
CA ALA A 349 15.38 -16.73 -1.57
C ALA A 349 14.99 -16.03 -0.26
N GLU A 350 14.15 -16.63 0.59
CA GLU A 350 13.78 -16.09 1.91
C GLU A 350 15.00 -15.93 2.84
N GLU A 351 16.00 -16.81 2.73
CA GLU A 351 17.28 -16.70 3.48
C GLU A 351 18.02 -15.38 3.18
N TYR A 352 17.75 -14.76 2.02
CA TYR A 352 18.34 -13.51 1.56
C TYR A 352 17.40 -12.31 1.74
N GLY A 353 16.34 -12.45 2.54
CA GLY A 353 15.30 -11.43 2.74
C GLY A 353 14.26 -11.41 1.62
N GLY A 354 14.25 -12.43 0.76
CA GLY A 354 13.34 -12.57 -0.35
C GLY A 354 11.90 -12.91 0.05
N ARG A 355 10.94 -12.64 -0.85
CA ARG A 355 9.54 -13.09 -0.73
C ARG A 355 9.06 -13.61 -2.07
N ALA A 356 8.59 -14.86 -2.11
CA ALA A 356 8.06 -15.47 -3.33
C ALA A 356 6.59 -15.12 -3.56
N THR A 357 6.18 -15.04 -4.83
CA THR A 357 4.79 -14.73 -5.23
C THR A 357 3.89 -15.97 -5.36
N ASN A 358 4.40 -17.16 -5.05
CA ASN A 358 3.74 -18.40 -5.42
C ASN A 358 2.33 -18.55 -4.85
N ARG A 359 1.38 -18.79 -5.76
CA ARG A 359 0.02 -19.35 -5.56
C ARG A 359 -0.75 -18.76 -4.39
N CYS A 360 -1.38 -17.60 -4.62
CA CYS A 360 -2.31 -16.94 -3.71
C CYS A 360 -1.67 -16.59 -2.35
N PRO A 361 -1.79 -15.34 -1.87
CA PRO A 361 -1.26 -14.99 -0.55
C PRO A 361 -1.82 -15.82 0.62
N SER A 362 -2.79 -16.74 0.43
CA SER A 362 -3.32 -17.56 1.52
C SER A 362 -2.36 -18.66 2.04
N ARG A 363 -1.51 -19.28 1.20
CA ARG A 363 -0.66 -20.41 1.63
C ARG A 363 0.71 -19.99 2.16
N TYR A 364 1.31 -18.96 1.59
CA TYR A 364 2.68 -18.52 1.90
C TYR A 364 2.77 -17.14 2.55
N ARG A 365 1.73 -16.68 3.25
CA ARG A 365 1.88 -15.54 4.16
C ARG A 365 2.85 -15.92 5.28
N ASP A 366 3.80 -15.03 5.56
CA ASP A 366 4.58 -15.08 6.78
C ASP A 366 3.64 -15.12 8.00
N GLU A 367 4.08 -15.74 9.10
CA GLU A 367 3.24 -15.88 10.30
C GLU A 367 2.73 -14.54 10.87
N PRO A 368 3.51 -13.44 10.89
CA PRO A 368 3.00 -12.11 11.23
C PRO A 368 1.79 -11.70 10.38
N THR A 369 1.87 -11.83 9.06
CA THR A 369 0.77 -11.50 8.15
C THR A 369 -0.42 -12.45 8.36
N LYS A 370 -0.20 -13.77 8.52
CA LYS A 370 -1.29 -14.71 8.86
C LYS A 370 -1.99 -14.31 10.17
N LYS A 371 -1.23 -13.93 11.19
CA LYS A 371 -1.77 -13.49 12.49
C LYS A 371 -2.58 -12.20 12.36
N PHE A 372 -2.09 -11.22 11.60
CA PHE A 372 -2.83 -9.99 11.32
C PHE A 372 -4.14 -10.28 10.60
N MET A 373 -4.10 -11.09 9.53
CA MET A 373 -5.29 -11.41 8.75
C MET A 373 -6.32 -12.22 9.54
N ARG A 374 -5.89 -13.18 10.37
CA ARG A 374 -6.79 -13.88 11.32
C ARG A 374 -7.46 -12.91 12.30
N ARG A 375 -6.74 -11.90 12.78
CA ARG A 375 -7.30 -10.87 13.69
C ARG A 375 -8.31 -9.98 12.97
N ILE A 376 -8.00 -9.54 11.76
CA ILE A 376 -8.93 -8.77 10.91
C ILE A 376 -10.20 -9.59 10.66
N GLU A 377 -10.07 -10.84 10.21
CA GLU A 377 -11.19 -11.76 10.00
C GLU A 377 -12.04 -11.93 11.28
N GLN A 378 -11.41 -12.14 12.44
CA GLN A 378 -12.11 -12.24 13.73
C GLN A 378 -12.78 -10.93 14.15
N GLY A 379 -12.16 -9.78 13.89
CA GLY A 379 -12.69 -8.46 14.23
C GLY A 379 -13.90 -8.08 13.38
N PHE A 380 -13.86 -8.36 12.06
CA PHE A 380 -14.99 -8.11 11.15
C PHE A 380 -16.11 -9.16 11.27
N MET A 381 -15.81 -10.40 11.70
CA MET A 381 -16.82 -11.44 11.93
C MET A 381 -17.41 -11.44 13.35
N GLY A 382 -16.93 -10.58 14.24
CA GLY A 382 -17.50 -10.40 15.58
C GLY A 382 -18.96 -9.94 15.52
N ALA A 383 -19.76 -10.32 16.52
CA ALA A 383 -21.12 -9.79 16.65
C ALA A 383 -21.09 -8.26 16.63
N ARG A 384 -21.86 -7.67 15.72
CA ARG A 384 -22.03 -6.21 15.61
C ARG A 384 -22.41 -5.69 17.00
N PRO A 385 -21.69 -4.72 17.58
CA PRO A 385 -22.35 -3.88 18.55
C PRO A 385 -23.56 -3.24 17.84
N GLU A 386 -24.72 -3.20 18.49
CA GLU A 386 -25.72 -2.18 18.15
C GLU A 386 -24.98 -0.83 18.08
N GLU A 387 -25.34 0.05 17.13
CA GLU A 387 -24.70 1.37 16.93
C GLU A 387 -24.16 1.89 18.27
N PRO A 388 -22.83 2.07 18.42
CA PRO A 388 -22.25 2.30 19.73
C PRO A 388 -23.00 3.45 20.37
N LYS A 389 -23.70 3.18 21.49
CA LYS A 389 -24.33 4.22 22.30
C LYS A 389 -23.19 5.06 22.84
N VAL A 390 -22.82 6.10 22.09
CA VAL A 390 -21.67 6.94 22.40
C VAL A 390 -21.98 7.66 23.70
N SER A 391 -21.42 7.20 24.81
CA SER A 391 -21.62 7.83 26.13
C SER A 391 -21.07 9.26 26.11
N ARG A 392 -20.03 9.51 25.29
CA ARG A 392 -19.29 10.78 25.11
C ARG A 392 -18.81 11.40 26.43
N GLN A 393 -18.81 10.65 27.53
CA GLN A 393 -18.42 11.12 28.85
C GLN A 393 -17.49 10.11 29.52
N VAL A 394 -16.41 10.61 30.09
CA VAL A 394 -15.47 9.84 30.89
C VAL A 394 -15.78 10.08 32.37
N ASP A 395 -16.28 9.05 33.06
CA ASP A 395 -16.58 9.10 34.50
C ASP A 395 -15.43 8.58 35.38
N ASP A 396 -15.62 8.63 36.70
CA ASP A 396 -14.61 8.17 37.67
C ASP A 396 -14.29 6.67 37.55
N VAL A 397 -15.25 5.85 37.10
CA VAL A 397 -15.05 4.40 36.88
C VAL A 397 -14.10 4.19 35.71
N ILE A 398 -14.32 4.91 34.60
CA ILE A 398 -13.44 4.87 33.43
C ILE A 398 -12.06 5.40 33.79
N ILE A 399 -11.95 6.50 34.55
CA ILE A 399 -10.67 7.03 35.01
C ILE A 399 -9.91 5.98 35.84
N ALA A 400 -10.57 5.27 36.75
CA ALA A 400 -9.95 4.21 37.53
C ALA A 400 -9.46 3.05 36.66
N LYS A 401 -10.23 2.66 35.62
CA LYS A 401 -9.81 1.63 34.65
C LYS A 401 -8.60 2.08 33.83
N LEU A 402 -8.59 3.33 33.35
CA LEU A 402 -7.44 3.91 32.63
C LEU A 402 -6.19 3.91 33.49
N LYS A 403 -6.32 4.32 34.76
CA LYS A 403 -5.23 4.28 35.75
C LYS A 403 -4.70 2.87 36.00
N ALA A 404 -5.56 1.86 36.04
CA ALA A 404 -5.14 0.47 36.14
C ALA A 404 -4.34 -0.01 34.90
N ILE A 405 -4.61 0.55 33.72
CA ILE A 405 -3.92 0.20 32.48
C ILE A 405 -2.55 0.89 32.37
N VAL A 406 -2.50 2.22 32.53
CA VAL A 406 -1.30 3.02 32.28
C VAL A 406 -0.56 3.46 33.54
N GLY A 407 -1.13 3.27 34.73
CA GLY A 407 -0.65 3.79 36.00
C GLY A 407 -1.16 5.20 36.30
N ASP A 408 -1.34 5.51 37.59
CA ASP A 408 -1.93 6.76 38.07
C ASP A 408 -1.27 8.03 37.52
N VAL A 409 0.06 8.04 37.50
CA VAL A 409 0.87 9.19 37.05
C VAL A 409 0.73 9.49 35.56
N ASN A 410 0.18 8.54 34.78
CA ASN A 410 0.02 8.65 33.33
C ASN A 410 -1.42 9.02 32.93
N VAL A 411 -2.30 9.30 33.90
CA VAL A 411 -3.67 9.77 33.66
C VAL A 411 -3.85 11.16 34.27
N SER A 412 -4.26 12.13 33.47
CA SER A 412 -4.48 13.51 33.92
C SER A 412 -5.87 14.01 33.58
N THR A 413 -6.54 14.58 34.59
CA THR A 413 -7.82 15.29 34.47
C THR A 413 -7.68 16.76 34.88
N SER A 414 -6.45 17.26 35.05
CA SER A 414 -6.16 18.65 35.43
C SER A 414 -6.69 19.62 34.38
N GLY A 415 -7.34 20.69 34.82
CA GLY A 415 -7.83 21.75 33.92
C GLY A 415 -6.73 22.38 33.07
N VAL A 416 -5.50 22.49 33.62
CA VAL A 416 -4.35 23.03 32.88
C VAL A 416 -3.95 22.11 31.73
N ASP A 417 -3.84 20.81 31.99
CA ASP A 417 -3.52 19.81 30.94
C ASP A 417 -4.62 19.80 29.89
N LYS A 418 -5.90 19.81 30.29
CA LYS A 418 -7.01 19.84 29.33
C LYS A 418 -6.93 21.01 28.36
N VAL A 419 -6.61 22.21 28.84
CA VAL A 419 -6.45 23.40 28.00
C VAL A 419 -5.20 23.34 27.11
N LEU A 420 -4.06 22.87 27.63
CA LEU A 420 -2.83 22.72 26.82
C LEU A 420 -3.04 21.73 25.67
N TYR A 421 -3.80 20.68 25.91
CA TYR A 421 -4.05 19.61 24.96
C TYR A 421 -5.29 19.84 24.07
N SER A 422 -6.02 20.96 24.24
CA SER A 422 -7.21 21.29 23.43
C SER A 422 -6.91 22.01 22.12
N HIS A 423 -5.66 22.40 21.87
CA HIS A 423 -5.25 23.13 20.67
C HIS A 423 -4.06 22.46 19.97
N ASP A 424 -3.90 22.76 18.68
CA ASP A 424 -2.71 22.47 17.88
C ASP A 424 -1.73 23.68 17.95
N MET A 425 -0.70 23.72 17.11
CA MET A 425 0.26 24.83 17.05
C MET A 425 -0.41 26.20 16.87
N ALA A 426 -1.46 26.27 16.05
CA ALA A 426 -2.26 27.48 15.86
C ALA A 426 -3.53 27.40 16.73
N PRO A 427 -3.75 28.34 17.67
CA PRO A 427 -5.00 28.39 18.40
C PRO A 427 -6.13 28.84 17.47
N LEU A 428 -7.31 28.22 17.61
CA LEU A 428 -8.51 28.69 16.91
C LEU A 428 -8.91 30.09 17.43
N PRO A 429 -9.56 30.93 16.58
CA PRO A 429 -10.26 32.11 17.06
C PRO A 429 -11.22 31.74 18.19
N LYS A 430 -11.35 32.60 19.20
CA LYS A 430 -12.18 32.30 20.40
C LYS A 430 -13.62 31.98 20.03
N GLU A 431 -14.11 32.61 18.97
CA GLU A 431 -15.45 32.47 18.41
C GLU A 431 -15.66 31.07 17.79
N ALA A 432 -14.63 30.49 17.17
CA ALA A 432 -14.68 29.12 16.64
C ALA A 432 -14.71 28.07 17.76
N GLY A 433 -14.14 28.37 18.93
CA GLY A 433 -14.21 27.51 20.11
C GLY A 433 -15.63 27.28 20.66
N LEU A 434 -16.61 28.12 20.27
CA LEU A 434 -18.02 27.92 20.63
C LEU A 434 -18.68 26.80 19.81
N ALA A 435 -18.15 26.47 18.64
CA ALA A 435 -18.69 25.45 17.74
C ALA A 435 -18.09 24.05 17.98
N PHE A 436 -16.88 23.96 18.55
CA PHE A 436 -16.16 22.70 18.76
C PHE A 436 -16.01 22.36 20.25
N LYS A 437 -16.38 21.14 20.65
CA LYS A 437 -16.07 20.60 22.00
C LYS A 437 -14.65 20.04 22.03
N ASN A 438 -13.66 20.92 21.92
CA ASN A 438 -12.24 20.54 21.76
C ASN A 438 -11.47 20.31 23.08
N LEU A 439 -12.15 20.31 24.24
CA LEU A 439 -11.52 20.04 25.52
C LEU A 439 -11.60 18.53 25.81
N PRO A 440 -10.47 17.82 26.00
CA PRO A 440 -10.49 16.41 26.35
C PRO A 440 -11.01 16.19 27.78
N ASP A 441 -11.66 15.05 28.01
CA ASP A 441 -12.12 14.68 29.35
C ASP A 441 -10.97 14.13 30.21
N VAL A 442 -10.03 13.44 29.58
CA VAL A 442 -8.85 12.85 30.23
C VAL A 442 -7.69 12.77 29.25
N ILE A 443 -6.47 13.00 29.74
CA ILE A 443 -5.22 12.80 28.99
C ILE A 443 -4.57 11.53 29.50
N VAL A 444 -4.21 10.63 28.58
CA VAL A 444 -3.60 9.32 28.86
C VAL A 444 -2.23 9.25 28.17
N ARG A 445 -1.18 8.91 28.92
CA ARG A 445 0.23 8.87 28.47
C ARG A 445 0.78 7.44 28.52
N PRO A 446 0.48 6.59 27.53
CA PRO A 446 0.95 5.21 27.50
C PRO A 446 2.48 5.12 27.29
N THR A 447 3.08 4.03 27.72
CA THR A 447 4.51 3.72 27.53
C THR A 447 4.75 2.53 26.60
N THR A 448 3.74 1.68 26.38
CA THR A 448 3.83 0.48 25.52
C THR A 448 2.63 0.34 24.58
N THR A 449 2.80 -0.44 23.51
CA THR A 449 1.74 -0.75 22.55
C THR A 449 0.57 -1.50 23.21
N GLU A 450 0.84 -2.39 24.16
CA GLU A 450 -0.19 -3.16 24.88
C GLU A 450 -1.09 -2.27 25.73
N GLN A 451 -0.53 -1.21 26.33
CA GLN A 451 -1.31 -0.24 27.08
C GLN A 451 -2.26 0.52 26.14
N ILE A 452 -1.79 0.93 24.96
CA ILE A 452 -2.64 1.60 23.97
C ILE A 452 -3.78 0.67 23.55
N SER A 453 -3.48 -0.59 23.21
CA SER A 453 -4.49 -1.58 22.82
C SER A 453 -5.59 -1.71 23.88
N LYS A 454 -5.24 -1.78 25.17
CA LYS A 454 -6.21 -1.85 26.27
C LYS A 454 -7.02 -0.56 26.43
N VAL A 455 -6.40 0.61 26.26
CA VAL A 455 -7.11 1.90 26.33
C VAL A 455 -8.12 2.03 25.18
N VAL A 456 -7.72 1.68 23.96
CA VAL A 456 -8.60 1.73 22.77
C VAL A 456 -9.75 0.73 22.91
N ALA A 457 -9.47 -0.50 23.36
CA ALA A 457 -10.50 -1.50 23.62
C ALA A 457 -11.52 -1.04 24.69
N LEU A 458 -11.03 -0.44 25.77
CA LEU A 458 -11.90 0.16 26.79
C LEU A 458 -12.73 1.30 26.19
N ALA A 459 -12.12 2.20 25.42
CA ALA A 459 -12.84 3.30 24.79
C ALA A 459 -13.95 2.79 23.85
N TYR A 460 -13.67 1.72 23.10
CA TYR A 460 -14.65 1.06 22.24
C TYR A 460 -15.81 0.46 23.04
N GLU A 461 -15.53 -0.28 24.11
CA GLU A 461 -16.54 -0.89 25.00
C GLU A 461 -17.56 0.15 25.54
N TYR A 462 -17.09 1.35 25.88
CA TYR A 462 -17.90 2.42 26.47
C TYR A 462 -18.34 3.51 25.48
N GLY A 463 -18.02 3.35 24.18
CA GLY A 463 -18.33 4.35 23.16
C GLY A 463 -17.72 5.72 23.45
N ILE A 464 -16.44 5.76 23.83
CA ILE A 464 -15.69 6.99 24.17
C ILE A 464 -14.80 7.37 22.99
N PRO A 465 -14.86 8.62 22.49
CA PRO A 465 -13.94 9.09 21.46
C PRO A 465 -12.48 9.04 21.93
N VAL A 466 -11.58 8.62 21.04
CA VAL A 466 -10.12 8.63 21.27
C VAL A 466 -9.47 9.56 20.25
N THR A 467 -8.64 10.49 20.72
CA THR A 467 -7.84 11.37 19.86
C THR A 467 -6.36 11.09 20.07
N PRO A 468 -5.64 10.49 19.10
CA PRO A 468 -4.19 10.34 19.19
C PRO A 468 -3.50 11.71 19.03
N ARG A 469 -2.44 11.94 19.79
CA ARG A 469 -1.69 13.19 19.74
C ARG A 469 -0.17 12.96 19.75
N GLY A 470 0.50 13.59 18.80
CA GLY A 470 1.96 13.81 18.79
C GLY A 470 2.35 15.09 19.53
N SER A 471 3.33 15.83 19.00
CA SER A 471 3.76 17.11 19.61
C SER A 471 2.90 18.32 19.25
N ALA A 472 1.80 18.14 18.50
CA ALA A 472 0.92 19.22 18.05
C ALA A 472 1.65 20.35 17.28
N SER A 473 2.44 19.96 16.28
CA SER A 473 3.22 20.88 15.43
C SER A 473 2.64 21.05 14.01
N TRP A 474 1.44 20.51 13.74
CA TRP A 474 0.90 20.43 12.38
C TRP A 474 0.17 21.71 11.97
N GLY A 475 -0.53 22.34 12.91
CA GLY A 475 -1.18 23.64 12.72
C GLY A 475 -2.52 23.60 11.97
N LEU A 476 -2.99 22.40 11.57
CA LEU A 476 -4.27 22.19 10.88
C LEU A 476 -5.33 21.52 11.74
N GLY A 477 -5.02 21.18 13.00
CA GLY A 477 -6.01 20.76 13.98
C GLY A 477 -6.27 19.25 14.05
N GLY A 478 -5.59 18.42 13.28
CA GLY A 478 -5.80 16.96 13.24
C GLY A 478 -5.55 16.22 14.56
N CYS A 479 -4.89 16.86 15.53
CA CYS A 479 -4.67 16.29 16.87
C CYS A 479 -5.54 16.97 17.95
N MET A 480 -6.57 17.73 17.57
CA MET A 480 -7.52 18.35 18.49
C MET A 480 -8.67 17.38 18.80
N PRO A 481 -9.05 17.20 20.07
CA PRO A 481 -10.12 16.27 20.45
C PRO A 481 -11.50 16.92 20.26
N THR A 482 -11.94 17.08 19.01
CA THR A 482 -13.17 17.81 18.64
C THR A 482 -14.47 17.22 19.22
N ALA A 483 -14.41 16.00 19.74
CA ALA A 483 -15.49 15.29 20.42
C ALA A 483 -15.22 15.02 21.91
N GLY A 484 -14.21 15.66 22.53
CA GLY A 484 -13.79 15.40 23.90
C GLY A 484 -13.18 14.00 24.08
N GLY A 485 -13.53 13.31 25.16
CA GLY A 485 -13.12 11.92 25.40
C GLY A 485 -11.68 11.74 25.86
N ILE A 486 -11.06 10.64 25.44
CA ILE A 486 -9.69 10.28 25.79
C ILE A 486 -8.74 10.90 24.78
N LEU A 487 -7.85 11.77 25.25
CA LEU A 487 -6.70 12.19 24.47
C LEU A 487 -5.50 11.30 24.79
N LEU A 488 -4.96 10.67 23.76
CA LEU A 488 -3.86 9.71 23.86
C LEU A 488 -2.55 10.36 23.43
N ASP A 489 -1.72 10.75 24.41
CA ASP A 489 -0.43 11.40 24.18
C ASP A 489 0.67 10.36 23.97
N MET A 490 1.00 10.14 22.70
CA MET A 490 2.07 9.26 22.26
C MET A 490 3.44 9.93 22.42
N SER A 491 3.48 11.27 22.39
CA SER A 491 4.72 12.03 22.35
C SER A 491 5.46 11.96 23.67
N SER A 492 4.80 12.02 24.83
CA SER A 492 5.48 12.22 26.12
C SER A 492 6.41 11.08 26.54
N LYS A 493 6.03 9.82 26.28
CA LYS A 493 6.70 8.64 26.86
C LYS A 493 7.20 7.63 25.82
N MET A 494 6.61 7.58 24.62
CA MET A 494 7.01 6.64 23.57
C MET A 494 8.09 7.23 22.65
N LYS A 495 9.25 7.59 23.22
CA LYS A 495 10.34 8.32 22.52
C LYS A 495 11.59 7.49 22.23
N LYS A 496 11.51 6.16 22.31
CA LYS A 496 12.69 5.30 22.15
C LYS A 496 13.03 5.05 20.67
N VAL A 497 14.27 5.35 20.28
CA VAL A 497 14.90 4.73 19.10
C VAL A 497 15.24 3.30 19.49
N VAL A 498 14.53 2.34 18.91
CA VAL A 498 14.57 0.92 19.31
C VAL A 498 15.79 0.24 18.71
N GLU A 499 16.08 0.50 17.43
CA GLU A 499 17.12 -0.17 16.67
C GLU A 499 17.57 0.70 15.49
N ILE A 500 18.87 0.69 15.18
CA ILE A 500 19.41 1.18 13.90
C ILE A 500 20.18 0.01 13.30
N ASN A 501 19.67 -0.54 12.20
CA ASN A 501 20.28 -1.65 11.48
C ASN A 501 21.13 -1.08 10.33
N GLU A 502 22.45 -1.26 10.44
CA GLU A 502 23.45 -0.71 9.51
C GLU A 502 23.65 -1.60 8.29
N GLU A 503 23.27 -2.87 8.38
CA GLU A 503 23.38 -3.83 7.28
C GLU A 503 22.19 -3.70 6.32
N GLU A 504 20.98 -3.62 6.86
CA GLU A 504 19.72 -3.48 6.11
C GLU A 504 19.25 -2.02 5.94
N LEU A 505 20.00 -1.06 6.48
CA LEU A 505 19.76 0.38 6.35
C LEU A 505 18.36 0.86 6.77
N TYR A 506 17.89 0.41 7.95
CA TYR A 506 16.63 0.90 8.54
C TYR A 506 16.79 1.37 9.99
N VAL A 507 15.81 2.16 10.45
CA VAL A 507 15.68 2.58 11.85
C VAL A 507 14.30 2.22 12.39
N LYS A 508 14.25 1.51 13.51
CA LYS A 508 13.01 1.18 14.24
C LYS A 508 12.85 2.13 15.41
N VAL A 509 11.70 2.80 15.50
CA VAL A 509 11.44 3.87 16.48
C VAL A 509 10.04 3.78 17.02
N GLN A 510 9.82 4.32 18.22
CA GLN A 510 8.47 4.51 18.75
C GLN A 510 7.80 5.75 18.13
N ALA A 511 6.46 5.72 18.01
CA ALA A 511 5.69 6.76 17.33
C ALA A 511 5.82 8.17 17.93
N GLY A 512 6.20 8.28 19.21
CA GLY A 512 6.42 9.56 19.90
C GLY A 512 7.83 10.14 19.72
N CYS A 513 8.77 9.42 19.08
CA CYS A 513 10.08 9.98 18.73
C CYS A 513 9.91 11.23 17.88
N THR A 514 10.71 12.27 18.15
CA THR A 514 10.82 13.42 17.23
C THR A 514 11.78 13.07 16.10
N TRP A 515 11.58 13.66 14.92
CA TRP A 515 12.50 13.50 13.80
C TRP A 515 13.93 13.95 14.15
N LYS A 516 14.10 14.97 15.00
CA LYS A 516 15.41 15.34 15.55
C LYS A 516 16.07 14.19 16.31
N ASN A 517 15.34 13.50 17.20
CA ASN A 517 15.92 12.38 17.94
C ASN A 517 16.38 11.26 17.01
N VAL A 518 15.60 10.96 15.96
CA VAL A 518 15.93 9.92 14.98
C VAL A 518 17.14 10.33 14.15
N LEU A 519 17.13 11.55 13.58
CA LEU A 519 18.22 12.07 12.77
C LEU A 519 19.54 12.09 13.55
N GLU A 520 19.55 12.61 14.78
CA GLU A 520 20.76 12.64 15.62
C GLU A 520 21.28 11.24 15.94
N ALA A 521 20.39 10.26 16.13
CA ALA A 521 20.78 8.87 16.39
C ALA A 521 21.41 8.21 15.16
N CYS A 522 20.84 8.42 13.97
CA CYS A 522 21.40 7.95 12.70
C CYS A 522 22.73 8.63 12.39
N MET A 523 22.83 9.95 12.56
CA MET A 523 24.04 10.72 12.24
C MET A 523 25.24 10.33 13.11
N LYS A 524 25.01 9.95 14.36
CA LYS A 524 26.07 9.41 15.25
C LYS A 524 26.71 8.13 14.70
N LYS A 525 26.00 7.40 13.85
CA LYS A 525 26.48 6.19 13.16
C LYS A 525 26.93 6.45 11.72
N GLY A 526 26.89 7.71 11.26
CA GLY A 526 27.27 8.08 9.88
C GLY A 526 26.13 8.01 8.86
N TYR A 527 24.87 7.85 9.30
CA TYR A 527 23.70 7.74 8.42
C TYR A 527 22.78 8.98 8.54
N ILE A 528 21.93 9.19 7.54
CA ILE A 528 20.86 10.19 7.59
C ILE A 528 19.50 9.51 7.38
N VAL A 529 18.43 10.17 7.81
CA VAL A 529 17.09 9.88 7.32
C VAL A 529 16.81 10.76 6.10
N GLY A 530 16.39 10.15 4.99
CA GLY A 530 16.30 10.84 3.69
C GLY A 530 15.21 11.91 3.63
N SER A 531 14.11 11.71 4.36
CA SER A 531 12.93 12.59 4.32
C SER A 531 12.46 12.91 5.74
N MET A 532 12.17 14.18 6.02
CA MET A 532 11.65 14.63 7.32
C MET A 532 10.84 15.94 7.20
N PRO A 533 9.89 16.24 8.09
CA PRO A 533 9.13 17.49 8.05
C PRO A 533 10.00 18.72 8.32
N SER A 534 9.59 19.90 7.85
CA SER A 534 10.23 21.16 8.26
C SER A 534 10.14 21.41 9.77
N SER A 535 9.11 20.86 10.43
CA SER A 535 8.95 20.87 11.88
C SER A 535 9.77 19.79 12.62
N PHE A 536 10.77 19.18 11.99
CA PHE A 536 11.54 18.04 12.55
C PHE A 536 12.04 18.19 14.01
N PRO A 537 12.33 19.38 14.57
CA PRO A 537 12.75 19.49 15.97
C PRO A 537 11.70 19.00 16.97
N SER A 538 10.41 19.12 16.63
CA SER A 538 9.29 18.75 17.49
C SER A 538 8.33 17.74 16.85
N GLY A 539 8.24 17.69 15.51
CA GLY A 539 7.38 16.77 14.77
C GLY A 539 7.69 15.32 15.09
N THR A 540 6.67 14.55 15.46
CA THR A 540 6.84 13.14 15.82
C THR A 540 6.66 12.22 14.63
N ILE A 541 7.31 11.05 14.68
CA ILE A 541 7.22 10.01 13.65
C ILE A 541 5.76 9.60 13.40
N GLY A 542 5.01 9.33 14.45
CA GLY A 542 3.61 8.91 14.34
C GLY A 542 2.69 9.97 13.74
N ALA A 543 2.91 11.25 14.06
CA ALA A 543 2.11 12.34 13.50
C ALA A 543 2.42 12.56 12.01
N TRP A 544 3.70 12.53 11.65
CA TRP A 544 4.12 12.66 10.27
C TRP A 544 3.62 11.50 9.40
N TYR A 545 3.72 10.26 9.90
CA TYR A 545 3.16 9.09 9.22
C TYR A 545 1.64 9.19 9.04
N SER A 546 0.90 9.57 10.09
CA SER A 546 -0.58 9.65 10.06
C SER A 546 -1.13 10.67 9.05
N THR A 547 -0.30 11.64 8.65
CA THR A 547 -0.67 12.72 7.71
C THR A 547 -0.01 12.53 6.34
N ASN A 548 0.62 11.37 6.10
CA ASN A 548 1.44 11.09 4.92
C ASN A 548 2.53 12.17 4.65
N GLY A 549 3.10 12.76 5.70
CA GLY A 549 3.80 14.03 5.60
C GLY A 549 4.96 14.08 4.59
N MET A 550 5.26 15.31 4.15
CA MET A 550 6.41 15.66 3.32
C MET A 550 7.22 16.77 3.98
N GLY A 551 8.42 17.02 3.47
CA GLY A 551 9.27 18.11 3.91
C GLY A 551 10.65 18.07 3.27
N ILE A 552 11.67 18.31 4.09
CA ILE A 552 13.07 18.33 3.69
C ILE A 552 13.43 16.95 3.14
N GLY A 553 13.96 16.92 1.91
CA GLY A 553 14.41 15.70 1.25
C GLY A 553 13.33 14.90 0.51
N SER A 554 12.04 15.22 0.68
CA SER A 554 10.96 14.41 0.09
C SER A 554 10.97 14.37 -1.45
N TYR A 555 11.50 15.39 -2.11
CA TYR A 555 11.67 15.35 -3.57
C TYR A 555 12.66 14.26 -4.04
N LYS A 556 13.67 13.96 -3.22
CA LYS A 556 14.71 12.96 -3.54
C LYS A 556 14.38 11.58 -2.98
N TYR A 557 13.79 11.52 -1.80
CA TYR A 557 13.59 10.30 -1.00
C TYR A 557 12.12 9.93 -0.80
N GLY A 558 11.18 10.70 -1.32
CA GLY A 558 9.75 10.45 -1.17
C GLY A 558 9.13 11.00 0.13
N SER A 559 7.81 10.89 0.19
CA SER A 559 6.93 11.21 1.31
C SER A 559 6.99 10.17 2.43
N ALA A 560 6.19 10.35 3.49
CA ALA A 560 6.16 9.44 4.62
C ALA A 560 5.88 7.98 4.25
N ARG A 561 4.93 7.74 3.35
CA ARG A 561 4.61 6.38 2.90
C ARG A 561 5.78 5.67 2.20
N GLU A 562 6.60 6.40 1.46
CA GLU A 562 7.76 5.84 0.72
C GLU A 562 8.95 5.53 1.64
N ASN A 563 8.96 6.09 2.87
CA ASN A 563 10.05 5.94 3.83
C ASN A 563 9.71 4.99 5.00
N VAL A 564 8.54 4.34 5.00
CA VAL A 564 8.11 3.43 6.07
C VAL A 564 8.05 1.99 5.56
N LEU A 565 8.94 1.16 6.08
CA LEU A 565 9.01 -0.28 5.73
C LEU A 565 8.01 -1.14 6.52
N ASN A 566 7.69 -0.73 7.76
CA ASN A 566 6.82 -1.48 8.66
C ASN A 566 6.25 -0.55 9.75
N ALA A 567 5.01 -0.82 10.20
CA ALA A 567 4.38 -0.16 11.32
C ALA A 567 3.59 -1.16 12.17
N GLU A 568 3.66 -1.01 13.50
CA GLU A 568 2.75 -1.69 14.43
C GLU A 568 1.55 -0.78 14.72
N VAL A 569 0.35 -1.25 14.38
CA VAL A 569 -0.90 -0.46 14.43
C VAL A 569 -1.92 -1.15 15.34
N ILE A 570 -2.69 -0.37 16.08
CA ILE A 570 -3.86 -0.83 16.83
C ILE A 570 -5.09 -0.64 15.95
N VAL A 571 -5.82 -1.73 15.71
CA VAL A 571 -7.03 -1.78 14.88
C VAL A 571 -8.24 -2.05 15.76
#